data_AF-A0A928DD64-F1
#
_entry.id   AF-A0A928DD64-F1
#
_cell.length_a   1.000
_cell.length_b   1.000
_cell.length_c   1.000
_cell.angle_alpha   90.00
_cell.angle_beta   90.00
_cell.angle_gamma   90.00
#
_symmetry.space_group_name_H-M   'P 1'
#
loop_
_entity.id
_entity.type
_entity.pdbx_description
1 polymer ?
#
loop_
_entity_poly.entity_id
_entity_poly.type
_entity_poly.pdbx_seq_one_letter_code
_entity_poly.pdbx_strand_id
1 'polypeptide(L)'
;MSTKIADWNGLPAVYVENEFAEAVVTLHGCHVVSFAPRGSREVLWVSGKSNFADGKPIRGGIPVCWPWFGGAGQPAHGLARLSRWIQTGSTETENGETVLNFAFVPATEEFAFLLANMKITVGKSLTLELKTTNNGE
;
A
#
# COMPACT_ATOMS: atom_id res chain seq x y z
N MET A 1 9.98 14.63 10.08
CA MET A 1 9.29 13.35 9.76
C MET A 1 10.14 12.13 10.14
N SER A 2 9.52 10.99 10.49
CA SER A 2 10.20 9.69 10.60
C SER A 2 9.54 8.65 9.71
N THR A 3 10.36 7.96 8.89
CA THR A 3 9.95 6.74 8.19
C THR A 3 10.91 5.61 8.51
N LYS A 4 10.36 4.42 8.79
CA LYS A 4 11.15 3.22 9.05
C LYS A 4 10.47 1.99 8.49
N ILE A 5 11.26 1.02 8.08
CA ILE A 5 10.75 -0.32 7.75
C ILE A 5 10.90 -1.19 8.97
N ALA A 6 9.81 -1.81 9.41
CA ALA A 6 9.78 -2.75 10.52
C ALA A 6 8.74 -3.85 10.26
N ASP A 7 8.71 -4.86 11.13
CA ASP A 7 7.69 -5.89 11.08
C ASP A 7 6.32 -5.35 11.48
N TRP A 8 5.30 -5.77 10.75
CA TRP A 8 3.90 -5.62 11.12
C TRP A 8 3.21 -6.98 10.93
N ASN A 9 2.92 -7.66 12.05
CA ASN A 9 2.29 -8.99 12.06
C ASN A 9 3.00 -10.02 11.15
N GLY A 10 4.33 -10.02 11.10
CA GLY A 10 5.11 -10.92 10.25
C GLY A 10 5.34 -10.43 8.82
N LEU A 11 4.85 -9.23 8.46
CA LEU A 11 5.04 -8.62 7.14
C LEU A 11 5.89 -7.35 7.24
N PRO A 12 6.91 -7.16 6.38
CA PRO A 12 7.64 -5.90 6.32
C PRO A 12 6.71 -4.74 5.95
N ALA A 13 6.73 -3.67 6.73
CA ALA A 13 5.89 -2.49 6.53
C ALA A 13 6.65 -1.19 6.76
N VAL A 14 6.24 -0.16 6.02
CA VAL A 14 6.70 1.22 6.20
C VAL A 14 5.82 1.86 7.26
N TYR A 15 6.44 2.23 8.37
CA TYR A 15 5.82 3.07 9.40
C TYR A 15 6.14 4.52 9.08
N VAL A 16 5.09 5.35 9.13
CA VAL A 16 5.17 6.80 8.96
C VAL A 16 4.73 7.46 10.25
N GLU A 17 5.53 8.42 10.70
CA GLU A 17 5.18 9.31 11.79
C GLU A 17 5.53 10.76 11.42
N ASN A 18 4.53 11.63 11.46
CA ASN A 18 4.71 13.07 11.31
C ASN A 18 3.80 13.84 12.29
N GLU A 19 3.78 15.17 12.16
CA GLU A 19 2.99 16.04 13.03
C GLU A 19 1.48 15.86 12.85
N PHE A 20 1.04 15.29 11.73
CA PHE A 20 -0.37 15.15 11.39
C PHE A 20 -0.94 13.76 11.68
N ALA A 21 -0.16 12.70 11.52
CA ALA A 21 -0.64 11.33 11.67
C ALA A 21 0.46 10.29 11.89
N GLU A 22 0.02 9.10 12.30
CA GLU A 22 0.73 7.84 12.15
C GLU A 22 0.06 7.01 11.06
N ALA A 23 0.85 6.27 10.27
CA ALA A 23 0.33 5.35 9.27
C ALA A 23 1.25 4.14 9.09
N VAL A 24 0.68 3.02 8.65
CA VAL A 24 1.43 1.80 8.33
C VAL A 24 1.02 1.29 6.95
N VAL A 25 2.01 1.09 6.08
CA VAL A 25 1.84 0.56 4.72
C VAL A 25 2.67 -0.71 4.56
N THR A 26 2.03 -1.87 4.39
CA THR A 26 2.76 -3.12 4.19
C THR A 26 3.38 -3.18 2.80
N LEU A 27 4.61 -3.69 2.70
CA LEU A 27 5.24 -3.95 1.40
C LEU A 27 4.52 -5.09 0.66
N HIS A 28 3.86 -5.98 1.39
CA HIS A 28 2.87 -6.88 0.80
C HIS A 28 1.61 -6.10 0.41
N GLY A 29 1.32 -6.01 -0.87
CA GLY A 29 0.12 -5.37 -1.40
C GLY A 29 0.14 -3.85 -1.53
N CYS A 30 1.21 -3.17 -1.09
CA CYS A 30 1.18 -1.73 -0.82
C CYS A 30 -0.07 -1.35 0.00
N HIS A 31 -0.37 -2.19 0.99
CA HIS A 31 -1.66 -2.19 1.67
C HIS A 31 -1.58 -1.24 2.86
N VAL A 32 -2.40 -0.19 2.87
CA VAL A 32 -2.49 0.69 4.04
C VAL A 32 -3.33 0.00 5.10
N VAL A 33 -2.69 -0.35 6.21
CA VAL A 33 -3.29 -1.16 7.28
C VAL A 33 -3.56 -0.37 8.56
N SER A 34 -3.05 0.86 8.65
CA SER A 34 -3.32 1.79 9.74
C SER A 34 -3.19 3.23 9.26
N PHE A 35 -4.09 4.10 9.72
CA PHE A 35 -4.01 5.54 9.58
C PHE A 35 -4.71 6.21 10.78
N ALA A 36 -3.92 6.86 11.63
CA ALA A 36 -4.39 7.54 12.82
C ALA A 36 -3.93 9.01 12.80
N PRO A 37 -4.80 9.95 12.38
CA PRO A 37 -4.55 11.38 12.56
C PRO A 37 -4.28 11.71 14.04
N ARG A 38 -3.38 12.65 14.31
CA ARG A 38 -3.09 13.09 15.68
C ARG A 38 -4.37 13.61 16.37
N GLY A 39 -4.56 13.19 17.62
CA GLY A 39 -5.75 13.52 18.40
C GLY A 39 -7.03 12.79 17.96
N SER A 40 -6.95 11.88 17.00
CA SER A 40 -8.07 11.05 16.54
C SER A 40 -7.79 9.57 16.78
N ARG A 41 -8.85 8.76 16.74
CA ARG A 41 -8.74 7.30 16.76
C ARG A 41 -8.32 6.77 15.38
N GLU A 42 -7.86 5.53 15.36
CA GLU A 42 -7.63 4.76 14.15
C GLU A 42 -8.84 4.83 13.20
N VAL A 43 -8.57 5.17 11.93
CA VAL A 43 -9.58 5.35 10.88
C VAL A 43 -9.86 4.01 10.19
N LEU A 44 -8.82 3.17 10.03
CA LEU A 44 -8.91 1.94 9.25
C LEU A 44 -9.15 0.73 10.15
N TRP A 45 -10.15 -0.07 9.80
CA TRP A 45 -10.35 -1.36 10.44
C TRP A 45 -9.50 -2.44 9.76
N VAL A 46 -8.81 -3.27 10.54
CA VAL A 46 -8.16 -4.50 10.08
C VAL A 46 -8.63 -5.68 10.92
N SER A 47 -8.93 -6.80 10.27
CA SER A 47 -9.32 -8.01 10.95
C SER A 47 -8.13 -8.64 11.68
N GLY A 48 -8.22 -8.76 13.01
CA GLY A 48 -7.24 -9.53 13.79
C GLY A 48 -7.22 -11.05 13.49
N LYS A 49 -8.18 -11.55 12.69
CA LYS A 49 -8.22 -12.93 12.18
C LYS A 49 -7.70 -13.05 10.74
N SER A 50 -7.16 -11.97 10.17
CA SER A 50 -6.56 -12.01 8.84
C SER A 50 -5.32 -12.91 8.87
N ASN A 51 -5.06 -13.62 7.78
CA ASN A 51 -3.83 -14.39 7.64
C ASN A 51 -2.73 -13.47 7.10
N PHE A 52 -1.82 -13.05 7.97
CA PHE A 52 -0.71 -12.15 7.62
C PHE A 52 0.45 -12.97 7.07
N ALA A 53 0.44 -13.21 5.76
CA ALA A 53 1.47 -13.97 5.07
C ALA A 53 1.55 -13.54 3.60
N ASP A 54 2.71 -13.73 2.99
CA ASP A 54 2.92 -13.51 1.57
C ASP A 54 1.92 -14.32 0.74
N GLY A 55 1.40 -13.72 -0.34
CA GLY A 55 0.38 -14.32 -1.18
C GLY A 55 -1.03 -14.43 -0.56
N LYS A 56 -1.24 -13.99 0.68
CA LYS A 56 -2.58 -14.02 1.33
C LYS A 56 -3.18 -12.61 1.42
N PRO A 57 -4.48 -12.43 1.12
CA PRO A 57 -5.10 -11.12 1.21
C PRO A 57 -5.24 -10.67 2.66
N ILE A 58 -4.92 -9.41 2.94
CA ILE A 58 -5.20 -8.76 4.22
C ILE A 58 -6.67 -8.32 4.24
N ARG A 59 -7.42 -8.71 5.27
CA ARG A 59 -8.84 -8.33 5.43
C ARG A 59 -8.98 -7.03 6.23
N GLY A 60 -9.39 -5.96 5.56
CA GLY A 60 -9.49 -4.61 6.12
C GLY A 60 -8.45 -3.67 5.49
N GLY A 61 -8.26 -2.48 6.06
CA GLY A 61 -7.38 -1.46 5.49
C GLY A 61 -7.81 -1.03 4.07
N ILE A 62 -6.85 -0.72 3.23
CA ILE A 62 -7.06 -0.29 1.84
C ILE A 62 -6.41 -1.29 0.87
N PRO A 63 -7.13 -2.34 0.40
CA PRO A 63 -6.59 -3.31 -0.55
C PRO A 63 -6.50 -2.74 -1.97
N VAL A 64 -5.34 -2.92 -2.62
CA VAL A 64 -5.14 -2.55 -4.03
C VAL A 64 -5.69 -3.63 -4.97
N CYS A 65 -6.80 -3.33 -5.65
CA CYS A 65 -7.42 -4.22 -6.63
C CYS A 65 -6.87 -3.93 -8.03
N TRP A 66 -5.92 -4.73 -8.51
CA TRP A 66 -5.24 -4.48 -9.79
C TRP A 66 -4.54 -5.77 -10.29
N PRO A 67 -4.57 -6.10 -11.60
CA PRO A 67 -5.05 -5.26 -12.71
C PRO A 67 -6.54 -5.37 -13.03
N TRP A 68 -7.30 -6.19 -12.30
CA TRP A 68 -8.75 -6.29 -12.47
C TRP A 68 -9.51 -6.16 -11.14
N PHE A 69 -10.80 -5.83 -11.25
CA PHE A 69 -11.71 -5.73 -10.12
C PHE A 69 -12.65 -6.94 -10.05
N GLY A 70 -13.00 -7.36 -8.83
CA GLY A 70 -13.92 -8.47 -8.60
C GLY A 70 -13.42 -9.78 -9.20
N GLY A 71 -14.35 -10.57 -9.74
CA GLY A 71 -14.08 -11.87 -10.37
C GLY A 71 -13.71 -11.81 -11.86
N ALA A 72 -13.32 -10.64 -12.39
CA ALA A 72 -12.98 -10.50 -13.81
C ALA A 72 -11.73 -11.28 -14.25
N GLY A 73 -10.93 -11.75 -13.29
CA GLY A 73 -9.81 -12.67 -13.48
C GLY A 73 -9.55 -13.48 -12.21
N GLN A 74 -8.60 -14.40 -12.26
CA GLN A 74 -8.19 -15.21 -11.11
C GLN A 74 -6.75 -14.90 -10.70
N PRO A 75 -6.50 -14.61 -9.41
CA PRO A 75 -7.44 -14.57 -8.28
C PRO A 75 -8.34 -13.32 -8.29
N ALA A 76 -9.44 -13.34 -7.54
CA ALA A 76 -10.31 -12.17 -7.41
C ALA A 76 -9.54 -10.92 -6.96
N HIS A 77 -9.85 -9.77 -7.57
CA HIS A 77 -9.22 -8.46 -7.36
C HIS A 77 -7.74 -8.37 -7.76
N GLY A 78 -7.27 -9.26 -8.63
CA GLY A 78 -5.94 -9.13 -9.20
C GLY A 78 -4.81 -9.60 -8.30
N LEU A 79 -3.61 -9.27 -8.74
CA LEU A 79 -2.34 -9.74 -8.19
C LEU A 79 -1.75 -8.77 -7.18
N ALA A 80 -2.05 -7.47 -7.33
CA ALA A 80 -1.41 -6.39 -6.59
C ALA A 80 -1.44 -6.58 -5.07
N ARG A 81 -2.62 -6.79 -4.48
CA ARG A 81 -2.80 -6.99 -3.02
C ARG A 81 -2.16 -8.26 -2.45
N LEU A 82 -1.69 -9.17 -3.31
CA LEU A 82 -1.10 -10.45 -2.92
C LEU A 82 0.41 -10.48 -3.14
N SER A 83 0.97 -9.41 -3.69
CA SER A 83 2.35 -9.37 -4.18
C SER A 83 3.17 -8.37 -3.39
N ARG A 84 4.48 -8.58 -3.33
CA ARG A 84 5.40 -7.59 -2.76
C ARG A 84 5.55 -6.40 -3.71
N TRP A 85 5.45 -5.20 -3.17
CA TRP A 85 5.75 -3.93 -3.81
C TRP A 85 7.13 -3.43 -3.38
N ILE A 86 7.76 -2.64 -4.24
CA ILE A 86 9.04 -2.00 -3.96
C ILE A 86 8.78 -0.57 -3.54
N GLN A 87 9.22 -0.17 -2.34
CA GLN A 87 9.23 1.24 -1.96
C GLN A 87 10.37 1.93 -2.71
N THR A 88 10.03 2.88 -3.57
CA THR A 88 10.99 3.59 -4.43
C THR A 88 11.42 4.93 -3.84
N GLY A 89 10.68 5.47 -2.87
CA GLY A 89 11.07 6.71 -2.22
C GLY A 89 10.17 7.11 -1.06
N SER A 90 10.66 8.07 -0.28
CA SER A 90 9.98 8.72 0.82
C SER A 90 10.48 10.16 0.91
N THR A 91 9.58 11.14 0.94
CA THR A 91 9.92 12.56 1.03
C THR A 91 8.97 13.28 1.99
N GLU A 92 9.47 14.32 2.66
CA GLU A 92 8.65 15.27 3.39
C GLU A 92 8.26 16.42 2.43
N THR A 93 6.99 16.86 2.47
CA THR A 93 6.55 18.04 1.71
C THR A 93 6.91 19.33 2.44
N GLU A 94 6.84 20.49 1.77
CA GLU A 94 7.05 21.79 2.43
C GLU A 94 6.08 22.05 3.59
N ASN A 95 4.93 21.39 3.59
CA ASN A 95 3.90 21.49 4.63
C ASN A 95 4.04 20.41 5.72
N GLY A 96 5.14 19.63 5.76
CA GLY A 96 5.38 18.61 6.78
C GLY A 96 4.68 17.26 6.54
N GLU A 97 3.95 17.09 5.44
CA GLU A 97 3.31 15.81 5.10
C GLU A 97 4.35 14.82 4.59
N THR A 98 4.04 13.53 4.67
CA THR A 98 4.94 12.47 4.18
C THR A 98 4.40 11.84 2.92
N VAL A 99 5.21 11.82 1.85
CA VAL A 99 4.91 11.15 0.59
C VAL A 99 5.74 9.88 0.48
N LEU A 100 5.07 8.75 0.29
CA LEU A 100 5.69 7.47 -0.03
C LEU A 100 5.41 7.12 -1.49
N ASN A 101 6.41 6.58 -2.18
CA ASN A 101 6.27 6.09 -3.55
C ASN A 101 6.59 4.60 -3.61
N PHE A 102 5.77 3.85 -4.33
CA PHE A 102 5.93 2.43 -4.55
C PHE A 102 5.76 2.07 -6.02
N ALA A 103 6.41 0.99 -6.43
CA ALA A 103 6.28 0.40 -7.74
C ALA A 103 5.95 -1.09 -7.63
N PHE A 104 5.12 -1.57 -8.56
CA PHE A 104 4.80 -2.97 -8.75
C PHE A 104 4.93 -3.34 -10.21
N VAL A 105 5.65 -4.44 -10.43
CA VAL A 105 5.77 -5.12 -11.72
C VAL A 105 5.24 -6.54 -11.51
N PRO A 106 4.24 -6.98 -12.29
CA PRO A 106 3.77 -8.35 -12.22
C PRO A 106 4.89 -9.35 -12.49
N ALA A 107 4.95 -10.42 -11.69
CA ALA A 107 5.90 -11.50 -11.91
C ALA A 107 5.53 -12.38 -13.12
N THR A 108 4.28 -12.29 -13.58
CA THR A 108 3.74 -13.08 -14.69
C THR A 108 4.02 -12.40 -16.03
N GLU A 109 4.53 -13.14 -17.01
CA GLU A 109 4.80 -12.62 -18.37
C GLU A 109 3.55 -11.99 -19.02
N GLU A 110 2.37 -12.55 -18.76
CA GLU A 110 1.07 -12.05 -19.27
C GLU A 110 0.82 -10.57 -18.95
N PHE A 111 1.35 -10.06 -17.83
CA PHE A 111 1.14 -8.69 -17.38
C PHE A 111 2.44 -7.92 -17.20
N ALA A 112 3.58 -8.44 -17.69
CA ALA A 112 4.90 -7.81 -17.50
C ALA A 112 4.99 -6.41 -18.13
N PHE A 113 4.13 -6.11 -19.12
CA PHE A 113 4.03 -4.82 -19.77
C PHE A 113 3.15 -3.81 -19.00
N LEU A 114 2.39 -4.25 -17.99
CA LEU A 114 1.59 -3.38 -17.14
C LEU A 114 2.35 -3.05 -15.86
N LEU A 115 2.56 -1.77 -15.62
CA LEU A 115 3.22 -1.25 -14.43
C LEU A 115 2.20 -0.53 -13.55
N ALA A 116 2.32 -0.71 -12.24
CA ALA A 116 1.55 0.04 -11.26
C ALA A 116 2.49 0.85 -10.35
N ASN A 117 2.19 2.14 -10.18
CA ASN A 117 2.85 3.01 -9.22
C ASN A 117 1.82 3.52 -8.21
N MET A 118 2.17 3.46 -6.94
CA MET A 118 1.34 4.00 -5.86
C MET A 118 2.09 5.16 -5.21
N LYS A 119 1.42 6.31 -5.13
CA LYS A 119 1.85 7.42 -4.30
C LYS A 119 0.89 7.55 -3.12
N ILE A 120 1.43 7.59 -1.91
CA ILE A 120 0.65 7.72 -0.68
C ILE A 120 1.13 8.97 0.05
N THR A 121 0.22 9.91 0.29
CA THR A 121 0.49 11.12 1.09
C THR A 121 -0.20 10.98 2.44
N VAL A 122 0.60 11.02 3.50
CA VAL A 122 0.16 10.97 4.91
C VAL A 122 0.27 12.38 5.48
N GLY A 123 -0.87 13.02 5.69
CA GLY A 123 -1.00 14.33 6.31
C GLY A 123 -2.20 14.38 7.25
N LYS A 124 -2.88 15.53 7.31
CA LYS A 124 -4.15 15.65 8.05
C LYS A 124 -5.23 14.73 7.46
N SER A 125 -5.11 14.46 6.17
CA SER A 125 -5.83 13.41 5.45
C SER A 125 -4.85 12.38 4.89
N LEU A 126 -5.37 11.23 4.52
CA LEU A 126 -4.64 10.20 3.79
C LEU A 126 -5.08 10.23 2.33
N THR A 127 -4.12 10.37 1.41
CA THR A 127 -4.36 10.39 -0.04
C THR A 127 -3.59 9.26 -0.70
N LEU A 128 -4.25 8.47 -1.56
CA LEU A 128 -3.64 7.41 -2.34
C LEU A 128 -3.89 7.66 -3.83
N GLU A 129 -2.82 7.61 -4.63
CA GLU A 129 -2.88 7.76 -6.08
C GLU A 129 -2.26 6.52 -6.74
N LEU A 130 -3.10 5.68 -7.37
CA LEU A 130 -2.66 4.54 -8.16
C LEU A 130 -2.58 4.95 -9.64
N LYS A 131 -1.37 4.91 -10.19
CA LYS A 131 -1.11 5.13 -11.62
C LYS A 131 -0.80 3.81 -12.29
N THR A 132 -1.47 3.55 -13.42
CA THR A 132 -1.15 2.43 -14.31
C THR A 132 -0.42 2.97 -15.54
N THR A 133 0.62 2.26 -15.97
CA THR A 133 1.29 2.49 -17.25
C THR A 133 1.28 1.20 -18.03
N ASN A 134 0.76 1.25 -19.25
CA ASN A 134 0.78 0.13 -20.19
C ASN A 134 1.90 0.37 -21.21
N ASN A 135 2.92 -0.48 -21.19
CA ASN A 135 4.04 -0.48 -22.12
C ASN A 135 3.91 -1.58 -23.19
N GLY A 136 2.75 -2.21 -23.30
CA GLY A 136 2.44 -3.15 -24.38
C GLY A 136 2.23 -2.40 -25.69
N GLU A 137 2.40 -3.13 -26.80
CA GLU A 137 2.09 -2.66 -28.16
C GLU A 137 0.59 -2.66 -28.47
#